data_AF-A0A3Q8VFX5-F1
#
_entry.id   AF-A0A3Q8VFX5-F1
#
_cell.length_a   1.000
_cell.length_b   1.000
_cell.length_c   1.000
_cell.angle_alpha   90.00
_cell.angle_beta   90.00
_cell.angle_gamma   90.00
#
_symmetry.space_group_name_H-M   'P 1'
#
loop_
_entity.id
_entity.type
_entity.pdbx_description
1 polymer ?
#
loop_
_entity_poly.entity_id
_entity_poly.type
_entity_poly.pdbx_seq_one_letter_code
_entity_poly.pdbx_strand_id
1 'polypeptide(L)'
;MRPRMPSVPRITSLPPLALAGGALTVGVGGLYLAGLLVTGGEIEAGTTVRGVDLGGLTREEAARTLERQPAGPEALPVKVGDRRATVDPRQAGYTLDIPATLDRATPTGADPVSAIGGLFRSGGAIEPVVHVDEDKARAALGKVADTVDQKARDGAVSFEDGRVEQVAPRTGYALDVDASVDALRAPFLRGSADSVTVLPARETAPKVTADEVRRAVREFARPAMSAPVTLTAGGERFTLSPAVLGKHLTMRPDDDGRLTPKLDSRGLRTAPEVAGPLNKLPAAPRNAQLAPSGDKAVVTADARAGLEVTDKALGKAVLPLLTRSGTDRAGEVDTRRIQPEVTRENAARLGLTEKLSSFTVNFEPAAYRTTNVGRAVDLINGSVVMPGETWSFNRTVGARTEANGFVDGIMIYDDQYAKAPGGGVSAVATTVFNAMFFAGVKPVEHGAHSFYIERYPEGREATVAWGSLDLKFANDSGKAVYIQAESTETSVTVSFLGTRKYDEITSVKGPRTQVKQPETKVSTDEQCVPQTPLEGFDVTVERIFRDEGREVKREPFRTHYAPRNEIVCEETPDEL
;
A
#
# COMPACT_ATOMS: atom_id res chain seq x y z
N MET A 1 -136.52 54.03 -56.22
CA MET A 1 -136.69 54.43 -57.64
C MET A 1 -135.41 54.05 -58.38
N ARG A 2 -135.49 53.24 -59.45
CA ARG A 2 -134.41 52.82 -60.38
C ARG A 2 -133.28 51.85 -59.87
N PRO A 3 -132.67 51.05 -60.78
CA PRO A 3 -132.41 49.61 -60.55
C PRO A 3 -130.98 49.12 -60.92
N ARG A 4 -130.60 47.83 -60.83
CA ARG A 4 -130.58 46.78 -61.90
C ARG A 4 -129.80 45.55 -61.34
N MET A 5 -130.26 44.29 -61.42
CA MET A 5 -130.39 43.32 -62.56
C MET A 5 -129.12 42.49 -62.89
N PRO A 6 -129.22 41.24 -63.42
CA PRO A 6 -128.37 40.10 -62.96
C PRO A 6 -127.61 39.27 -64.06
N SER A 7 -127.18 38.05 -63.70
CA SER A 7 -126.89 36.80 -64.49
C SER A 7 -125.58 36.58 -65.31
N VAL A 8 -124.71 35.68 -64.80
CA VAL A 8 -124.34 34.30 -65.31
C VAL A 8 -124.48 34.03 -66.83
N PRO A 9 -123.47 33.49 -67.58
CA PRO A 9 -123.11 32.04 -67.57
C PRO A 9 -121.66 31.57 -67.92
N ARG A 10 -121.45 30.24 -67.84
CA ARG A 10 -120.20 29.43 -68.08
C ARG A 10 -119.92 29.13 -69.57
N ILE A 11 -118.66 28.84 -69.95
CA ILE A 11 -118.20 27.83 -70.97
C ILE A 11 -116.87 27.16 -70.51
N THR A 12 -116.37 26.12 -71.21
CA THR A 12 -115.60 24.92 -70.80
C THR A 12 -114.07 24.82 -71.11
N SER A 13 -113.44 23.74 -70.56
CA SER A 13 -112.40 22.80 -71.12
C SER A 13 -110.86 22.98 -70.97
N LEU A 14 -110.24 22.01 -70.23
CA LEU A 14 -108.89 21.34 -70.38
C LEU A 14 -107.58 22.18 -70.32
N PRO A 15 -106.33 21.62 -70.31
CA PRO A 15 -105.90 20.20 -70.15
C PRO A 15 -105.06 19.65 -68.93
N PRO A 16 -103.73 19.88 -68.70
CA PRO A 16 -102.75 18.75 -68.64
C PRO A 16 -101.87 18.58 -67.36
N LEU A 17 -101.28 17.38 -67.14
CA LEU A 17 -100.28 17.13 -66.07
C LEU A 17 -99.32 15.89 -66.19
N ALA A 18 -99.27 15.15 -67.30
CA ALA A 18 -98.67 13.79 -67.33
C ALA A 18 -97.19 13.65 -67.78
N LEU A 19 -96.49 14.72 -68.18
CA LEU A 19 -95.17 14.63 -68.85
C LEU A 19 -93.95 14.99 -67.98
N ALA A 20 -94.12 15.46 -66.74
CA ALA A 20 -93.01 15.96 -65.92
C ALA A 20 -92.22 14.87 -65.17
N GLY A 21 -92.79 13.68 -64.94
CA GLY A 21 -92.19 12.68 -64.03
C GLY A 21 -91.01 11.88 -64.59
N GLY A 22 -90.94 11.66 -65.91
CA GLY A 22 -89.97 10.73 -66.51
C GLY A 22 -88.54 11.27 -66.66
N ALA A 23 -88.36 12.59 -66.70
CA ALA A 23 -87.04 13.20 -66.91
C ALA A 23 -86.19 13.28 -65.63
N LEU A 24 -86.82 13.25 -64.46
CA LEU A 24 -86.15 13.52 -63.18
C LEU A 24 -85.28 12.33 -62.70
N THR A 25 -85.74 11.10 -62.91
CA THR A 25 -85.10 9.89 -62.37
C THR A 25 -83.80 9.52 -63.10
N VAL A 26 -83.75 9.68 -64.43
CA VAL A 26 -82.53 9.43 -65.22
C VAL A 26 -81.46 10.48 -64.94
N GLY A 27 -81.85 11.75 -64.78
CA GLY A 27 -80.92 12.83 -64.43
C GLY A 27 -80.25 12.64 -63.07
N VAL A 28 -81.03 12.28 -62.04
CA VAL A 28 -80.49 12.03 -60.69
C VAL A 28 -79.62 10.77 -60.65
N GLY A 29 -80.01 9.68 -61.33
CA GLY A 29 -79.20 8.45 -61.39
C GLY A 29 -77.86 8.63 -62.11
N GLY A 30 -77.84 9.39 -63.21
CA GLY A 30 -76.61 9.71 -63.95
C GLY A 30 -75.67 10.63 -63.16
N LEU A 31 -76.22 11.64 -62.47
CA LEU A 31 -75.45 12.52 -61.58
C LEU A 31 -74.89 11.77 -60.35
N TYR A 32 -75.61 10.77 -59.83
CA TYR A 32 -75.15 9.94 -58.72
C TYR A 32 -73.93 9.07 -59.09
N LEU A 33 -73.98 8.42 -60.26
CA LEU A 33 -72.87 7.63 -60.80
C LEU A 33 -71.66 8.50 -61.18
N ALA A 34 -71.89 9.70 -61.72
CA ALA A 34 -70.82 10.67 -61.97
C ALA A 34 -70.22 11.21 -60.66
N GLY A 35 -71.03 11.50 -59.64
CA GLY A 35 -70.57 11.95 -58.33
C GLY A 35 -69.68 10.92 -57.64
N LEU A 36 -70.05 9.65 -57.65
CA LEU A 36 -69.25 8.54 -57.12
C LEU A 36 -67.92 8.30 -57.85
N LEU A 37 -67.80 8.72 -59.11
CA LEU A 37 -66.55 8.68 -59.87
C LEU A 37 -65.66 9.93 -59.66
N VAL A 38 -66.24 11.03 -59.16
CA VAL A 38 -65.54 12.31 -58.96
C VAL A 38 -65.05 12.49 -57.52
N THR A 39 -65.69 11.89 -56.52
CA THR A 39 -65.34 12.07 -55.09
C THR A 39 -64.36 11.03 -54.52
N GLY A 40 -63.89 10.09 -55.33
CA GLY A 40 -63.04 8.97 -54.90
C GLY A 40 -61.55 9.29 -54.73
N GLY A 41 -61.18 10.22 -53.83
CA GLY A 41 -59.75 10.41 -53.48
C GLY A 41 -59.31 11.75 -52.88
N GLU A 42 -60.22 12.69 -52.60
CA GLU A 42 -59.91 13.98 -51.96
C GLU A 42 -59.97 13.89 -50.43
N ILE A 43 -59.14 14.68 -49.75
CA ILE A 43 -59.09 14.76 -48.28
C ILE A 43 -60.22 15.67 -47.76
N GLU A 44 -60.86 15.31 -46.64
CA GLU A 44 -61.98 16.08 -46.06
C GLU A 44 -61.63 17.56 -45.85
N ALA A 45 -62.51 18.46 -46.33
CA ALA A 45 -62.32 19.91 -46.25
C ALA A 45 -62.14 20.39 -44.80
N GLY A 46 -61.11 21.21 -44.54
CA GLY A 46 -60.75 21.67 -43.20
C GLY A 46 -59.75 20.78 -42.45
N THR A 47 -59.34 19.65 -43.03
CA THR A 47 -58.26 18.82 -42.46
C THR A 47 -56.93 19.58 -42.49
N THR A 48 -56.32 19.77 -41.31
CA THR A 48 -55.03 20.46 -41.19
C THR A 48 -53.97 19.57 -40.54
N VAL A 49 -52.72 19.67 -40.98
CA VAL A 49 -51.57 18.95 -40.40
C VAL A 49 -50.50 19.98 -40.03
N ARG A 50 -50.20 20.12 -38.73
CA ARG A 50 -49.31 21.18 -38.17
C ARG A 50 -49.65 22.61 -38.66
N GLY A 51 -50.93 22.90 -38.91
CA GLY A 51 -51.41 24.20 -39.39
C GLY A 51 -51.35 24.40 -40.92
N VAL A 52 -50.92 23.38 -41.68
CA VAL A 52 -51.02 23.34 -43.14
C VAL A 52 -52.38 22.76 -43.52
N ASP A 53 -53.16 23.47 -44.32
CA ASP A 53 -54.44 22.98 -44.83
C ASP A 53 -54.23 21.97 -45.96
N LEU A 54 -54.88 20.82 -45.85
CA LEU A 54 -54.87 19.72 -46.82
C LEU A 54 -56.27 19.42 -47.36
N GLY A 55 -57.31 20.12 -46.89
CA GLY A 55 -58.69 19.87 -47.29
C GLY A 55 -58.94 20.16 -48.77
N GLY A 56 -59.61 19.23 -49.47
CA GLY A 56 -59.88 19.33 -50.90
C GLY A 56 -58.66 19.09 -51.80
N LEU A 57 -57.50 18.71 -51.25
CA LEU A 57 -56.37 18.23 -52.06
C LEU A 57 -56.53 16.73 -52.35
N THR A 58 -56.06 16.30 -53.52
CA THR A 58 -55.83 14.87 -53.77
C THR A 58 -54.69 14.35 -52.90
N ARG A 59 -54.66 13.03 -52.64
CA ARG A 59 -53.58 12.39 -51.84
C ARG A 59 -52.17 12.74 -52.32
N GLU A 60 -51.95 12.86 -53.64
CA GLU A 60 -50.64 13.23 -54.18
C GLU A 60 -50.29 14.72 -53.97
N GLU A 61 -51.27 15.62 -54.08
CA GLU A 61 -51.06 17.06 -53.86
C GLU A 61 -50.84 17.36 -52.38
N ALA A 62 -51.56 16.69 -51.49
CA ALA A 62 -51.34 16.75 -50.06
C ALA A 62 -49.94 16.21 -49.69
N ALA A 63 -49.50 15.09 -50.30
CA ALA A 63 -48.15 14.56 -50.12
C ALA A 63 -47.09 15.59 -50.55
N ARG A 64 -47.17 16.11 -51.79
CA ARG A 64 -46.27 17.14 -52.32
C ARG A 64 -46.31 18.46 -51.51
N THR A 65 -47.40 18.73 -50.81
CA THR A 65 -47.54 19.91 -49.93
C THR A 65 -46.86 19.70 -48.58
N LEU A 66 -46.96 18.51 -48.00
CA LEU A 66 -46.25 18.14 -46.77
C LEU A 66 -44.74 17.95 -46.99
N GLU A 67 -44.31 17.41 -48.13
CA GLU A 67 -42.89 17.25 -48.50
C GLU A 67 -42.12 18.58 -48.57
N ARG A 68 -42.81 19.69 -48.87
CA ARG A 68 -42.22 21.03 -48.96
C ARG A 68 -42.07 21.72 -47.60
N GLN A 69 -42.64 21.16 -46.54
CA GLN A 69 -42.60 21.72 -45.19
C GLN A 69 -41.50 21.06 -44.37
N PRO A 70 -40.84 21.79 -43.44
CA PRO A 70 -39.80 21.20 -42.60
C PRO A 70 -40.38 20.13 -41.67
N ALA A 71 -39.89 18.90 -41.84
CA ALA A 71 -40.36 17.72 -41.11
C ALA A 71 -40.37 17.88 -39.58
N GLY A 72 -39.41 18.65 -39.05
CA GLY A 72 -39.30 19.05 -37.65
C GLY A 72 -38.24 20.15 -37.49
N PRO A 73 -37.90 20.55 -36.25
CA PRO A 73 -36.85 21.52 -35.97
C PRO A 73 -35.47 21.01 -36.40
N GLU A 74 -34.58 21.92 -36.79
CA GLU A 74 -33.21 21.57 -37.24
C GLU A 74 -32.30 21.13 -36.09
N ALA A 75 -32.60 21.60 -34.89
CA ALA A 75 -31.85 21.35 -33.66
C ALA A 75 -32.81 21.26 -32.48
N LEU A 76 -32.73 20.17 -31.72
CA LEU A 76 -33.40 20.00 -30.43
C LEU A 76 -32.37 20.10 -29.30
N PRO A 77 -32.47 21.13 -28.42
CA PRO A 77 -31.71 21.16 -27.18
C PRO A 77 -32.17 20.03 -26.26
N VAL A 78 -31.23 19.19 -25.82
CA VAL A 78 -31.47 18.08 -24.90
C VAL A 78 -30.69 18.26 -23.60
N LYS A 79 -31.22 17.76 -22.48
CA LYS A 79 -30.57 17.75 -21.16
C LYS A 79 -30.52 16.32 -20.63
N VAL A 80 -29.35 15.93 -20.11
CA VAL A 80 -29.11 14.68 -19.39
C VAL A 80 -28.50 15.04 -18.04
N GLY A 81 -29.23 14.78 -16.96
CA GLY A 81 -28.88 15.29 -15.64
C GLY A 81 -28.75 16.82 -15.69
N ASP A 82 -27.54 17.34 -15.45
CA ASP A 82 -27.22 18.77 -15.57
C ASP A 82 -26.52 19.19 -16.87
N ARG A 83 -26.18 18.24 -17.73
CA ARG A 83 -25.44 18.52 -18.98
C ARG A 83 -26.41 18.75 -20.13
N ARG A 84 -26.06 19.67 -21.01
CA ARG A 84 -26.83 20.03 -22.21
C ARG A 84 -26.07 19.58 -23.45
N ALA A 85 -26.81 19.10 -24.44
CA ALA A 85 -26.33 18.81 -25.78
C ALA A 85 -27.41 19.20 -26.80
N THR A 86 -27.14 18.99 -28.08
CA THR A 86 -28.07 19.26 -29.17
C THR A 86 -28.15 18.04 -30.07
N VAL A 87 -29.37 17.62 -30.43
CA VAL A 87 -29.64 16.57 -31.41
C VAL A 87 -30.19 17.24 -32.67
N ASP A 88 -29.64 16.95 -33.86
CA ASP A 88 -30.35 17.19 -35.13
C ASP A 88 -31.28 15.99 -35.38
N PRO A 89 -32.61 16.15 -35.31
CA PRO A 89 -33.54 15.02 -35.44
C PRO A 89 -33.51 14.40 -36.85
N ARG A 90 -33.23 15.20 -37.88
CA ARG A 90 -33.20 14.73 -39.27
C ARG A 90 -31.97 13.84 -39.50
N GLN A 91 -30.83 14.22 -38.95
CA GLN A 91 -29.63 13.37 -38.92
C GLN A 91 -29.82 12.13 -38.03
N ALA A 92 -30.61 12.25 -36.95
CA ALA A 92 -31.00 11.14 -36.09
C ALA A 92 -32.13 10.26 -36.65
N GLY A 93 -32.54 10.44 -37.91
CA GLY A 93 -33.48 9.53 -38.58
C GLY A 93 -34.97 9.74 -38.28
N TYR A 94 -35.35 10.88 -37.69
CA TYR A 94 -36.75 11.25 -37.47
C TYR A 94 -37.32 11.93 -38.71
N THR A 95 -38.37 11.35 -39.28
CA THR A 95 -39.05 11.87 -40.47
C THR A 95 -40.57 11.85 -40.28
N LEU A 96 -41.28 12.63 -41.11
CA LEU A 96 -42.74 12.51 -41.20
C LEU A 96 -43.08 11.32 -42.09
N ASP A 97 -43.87 10.38 -41.57
CA ASP A 97 -44.49 9.34 -42.39
C ASP A 97 -45.69 9.95 -43.11
N ILE A 98 -45.41 10.57 -44.25
CA ILE A 98 -46.43 11.23 -45.07
C ILE A 98 -47.51 10.24 -45.52
N PRO A 99 -47.20 9.02 -46.04
CA PRO A 99 -48.20 8.01 -46.35
C PRO A 99 -49.14 7.70 -45.16
N ALA A 100 -48.62 7.34 -43.99
CA ALA A 100 -49.43 6.97 -42.84
C ALA A 100 -50.16 8.17 -42.20
N THR A 101 -49.63 9.38 -42.35
CA THR A 101 -50.32 10.63 -41.96
C THR A 101 -51.53 10.87 -42.85
N LEU A 102 -51.40 10.65 -44.16
CA LEU A 102 -52.51 10.80 -45.11
C LEU A 102 -53.53 9.66 -45.00
N ASP A 103 -53.13 8.45 -44.61
CA ASP A 103 -54.06 7.37 -44.26
C ASP A 103 -54.88 7.68 -43.01
N ARG A 104 -54.37 8.49 -42.07
CA ARG A 104 -55.18 9.06 -40.96
C ARG A 104 -56.08 10.21 -41.39
N ALA A 105 -55.72 10.92 -42.45
CA ALA A 105 -56.50 12.03 -43.02
C ALA A 105 -57.61 11.57 -43.99
N THR A 106 -57.63 10.29 -44.37
CA THR A 106 -58.58 9.73 -45.34
C THR A 106 -59.51 8.74 -44.63
N PRO A 107 -60.82 9.01 -44.52
CA PRO A 107 -61.76 8.08 -43.88
C PRO A 107 -61.80 6.72 -44.59
N THR A 108 -61.44 5.65 -43.88
CA THR A 108 -61.55 4.28 -44.38
C THR A 108 -62.97 3.74 -44.19
N GLY A 109 -63.88 4.02 -45.13
CA GLY A 109 -65.23 3.48 -45.07
C GLY A 109 -66.19 3.96 -46.17
N ALA A 110 -66.35 3.16 -47.22
CA ALA A 110 -67.41 3.33 -48.21
C ALA A 110 -68.78 2.82 -47.69
N ASP A 111 -69.30 3.45 -46.63
CA ASP A 111 -70.67 3.23 -46.15
C ASP A 111 -71.61 4.30 -46.73
N PRO A 112 -72.61 3.92 -47.56
CA PRO A 112 -73.46 4.88 -48.25
C PRO A 112 -74.40 5.68 -47.32
N VAL A 113 -74.57 5.28 -46.05
CA VAL A 113 -75.45 6.00 -45.11
C VAL A 113 -74.73 7.17 -44.43
N SER A 114 -73.42 7.07 -44.21
CA SER A 114 -72.60 8.15 -43.61
C SER A 114 -72.26 9.28 -44.59
N ALA A 115 -72.36 9.05 -45.90
CA ALA A 115 -72.07 10.05 -46.94
C ALA A 115 -72.91 11.34 -46.83
N ILE A 116 -74.16 11.27 -46.34
CA ILE A 116 -75.04 12.43 -46.14
C ILE A 116 -74.66 13.21 -44.85
N GLY A 117 -74.09 12.54 -43.85
CA GLY A 117 -73.56 13.17 -42.63
C GLY A 117 -72.17 13.79 -42.81
N GLY A 118 -71.40 13.32 -43.80
CA GLY A 118 -70.06 13.85 -44.12
C GLY A 118 -70.07 15.28 -44.65
N LEU A 119 -71.12 15.69 -45.35
CA LEU A 119 -71.26 17.04 -45.93
C LEU A 119 -71.24 18.21 -44.92
N PHE A 120 -71.31 17.92 -43.62
CA PHE A 120 -71.26 18.92 -42.54
C PHE A 120 -70.20 18.62 -41.46
N ARG A 121 -69.29 17.66 -41.70
CA ARG A 121 -68.08 17.52 -40.89
C ARG A 121 -66.91 18.17 -41.61
N SER A 122 -66.43 19.28 -41.07
CA SER A 122 -65.10 19.77 -41.39
C SER A 122 -64.06 18.82 -40.78
N GLY A 123 -63.01 18.52 -41.53
CA GLY A 123 -61.86 17.78 -41.04
C GLY A 123 -61.22 18.43 -39.81
N GLY A 124 -60.50 17.63 -39.03
CA GLY A 124 -59.83 18.07 -37.81
C GLY A 124 -58.35 18.46 -38.02
N ALA A 125 -57.73 18.97 -36.96
CA ALA A 125 -56.28 19.01 -36.87
C ALA A 125 -55.75 17.59 -36.59
N ILE A 126 -54.89 17.07 -37.47
CA ILE A 126 -54.32 15.72 -37.38
C ILE A 126 -52.84 15.83 -36.96
N GLU A 127 -52.47 15.14 -35.88
CA GLU A 127 -51.06 14.99 -35.51
C GLU A 127 -50.36 14.04 -36.52
N PRO A 128 -49.25 14.47 -37.15
CA PRO A 128 -48.53 13.63 -38.09
C PRO A 128 -48.01 12.33 -37.45
N VAL A 129 -47.89 11.30 -38.27
CA VAL A 129 -47.14 10.09 -37.94
C VAL A 129 -45.65 10.39 -38.09
N VAL A 130 -44.86 10.04 -37.06
CA VAL A 130 -43.39 10.11 -37.11
C VAL A 130 -42.86 8.72 -37.42
N HIS A 131 -42.11 8.61 -38.51
CA HIS A 131 -41.24 7.45 -38.72
C HIS A 131 -39.88 7.72 -38.06
N VAL A 132 -39.29 6.69 -37.46
CA VAL A 132 -37.96 6.78 -36.85
C VAL A 132 -37.13 5.61 -37.35
N ASP A 133 -36.03 5.93 -38.03
CA ASP A 133 -34.96 4.98 -38.31
C ASP A 133 -34.22 4.74 -36.98
N GLU A 134 -34.55 3.63 -36.31
CA GLU A 134 -34.03 3.35 -34.96
C GLU A 134 -32.51 3.25 -34.91
N ASP A 135 -31.86 2.74 -35.98
CA ASP A 135 -30.41 2.57 -36.01
C ASP A 135 -29.70 3.92 -36.14
N LYS A 136 -30.23 4.83 -36.98
CA LYS A 136 -29.77 6.24 -37.02
C LYS A 136 -30.06 6.97 -35.72
N ALA A 137 -31.21 6.73 -35.09
CA ALA A 137 -31.58 7.35 -33.82
C ALA A 137 -30.64 6.91 -32.69
N ARG A 138 -30.40 5.59 -32.55
CA ARG A 138 -29.42 5.01 -31.61
C ARG A 138 -28.01 5.55 -31.88
N ALA A 139 -27.57 5.63 -33.15
CA ALA A 139 -26.24 6.12 -33.50
C ALA A 139 -26.05 7.63 -33.19
N ALA A 140 -27.08 8.46 -33.42
CA ALA A 140 -27.05 9.87 -33.07
C ALA A 140 -27.10 10.10 -31.55
N LEU A 141 -27.95 9.36 -30.84
CA LEU A 141 -28.03 9.38 -29.38
C LEU A 141 -26.76 8.83 -28.72
N GLY A 142 -26.09 7.84 -29.31
CA GLY A 142 -24.78 7.36 -28.87
C GLY A 142 -23.70 8.45 -28.91
N LYS A 143 -23.64 9.23 -29.99
CA LYS A 143 -22.75 10.41 -30.06
C LYS A 143 -23.09 11.47 -29.03
N VAL A 144 -24.38 11.61 -28.66
CA VAL A 144 -24.77 12.48 -27.55
C VAL A 144 -24.30 11.90 -26.22
N ALA A 145 -24.49 10.60 -25.97
CA ALA A 145 -23.98 9.88 -24.79
C ALA A 145 -22.48 10.14 -24.60
N ASP A 146 -21.65 10.00 -25.64
CA ASP A 146 -20.20 10.28 -25.59
C ASP A 146 -19.87 11.69 -25.06
N THR A 147 -20.77 12.67 -25.23
CA THR A 147 -20.59 14.05 -24.76
C THR A 147 -21.21 14.34 -23.39
N VAL A 148 -22.35 13.72 -23.05
CA VAL A 148 -23.13 14.02 -21.84
C VAL A 148 -22.91 13.02 -20.71
N ASP A 149 -22.55 11.78 -21.04
CA ASP A 149 -22.27 10.75 -20.04
C ASP A 149 -21.11 11.19 -19.15
N GLN A 150 -21.24 10.91 -17.86
CA GLN A 150 -20.20 11.19 -16.90
C GLN A 150 -20.18 10.13 -15.82
N LYS A 151 -18.98 9.65 -15.48
CA LYS A 151 -18.79 8.77 -14.34
C LYS A 151 -19.01 9.55 -13.05
N ALA A 152 -19.74 8.92 -12.12
CA ALA A 152 -19.85 9.38 -10.75
C ALA A 152 -18.47 9.52 -10.13
N ARG A 153 -18.31 10.50 -9.24
CA ARG A 153 -17.08 10.70 -8.46
C ARG A 153 -17.47 11.00 -7.03
N ASP A 154 -16.89 10.24 -6.10
CA ASP A 154 -17.05 10.47 -4.67
C ASP A 154 -16.45 11.79 -4.22
N GLY A 155 -17.04 12.36 -3.17
CA GLY A 155 -16.42 13.43 -2.41
C GLY A 155 -15.19 12.91 -1.65
N ALA A 156 -14.22 13.78 -1.41
CA ALA A 156 -13.01 13.44 -0.67
C ALA A 156 -12.55 14.56 0.24
N VAL A 157 -11.78 14.20 1.27
CA VAL A 157 -11.09 15.13 2.16
C VAL A 157 -9.63 14.71 2.24
N SER A 158 -8.73 15.60 1.84
CA SER A 158 -7.28 15.44 1.86
C SER A 158 -6.65 16.45 2.81
N PHE A 159 -5.38 16.20 3.18
CA PHE A 159 -4.60 17.09 4.02
C PHE A 159 -3.27 17.39 3.32
N GLU A 160 -2.98 18.67 3.11
CA GLU A 160 -1.74 19.12 2.45
C GLU A 160 -1.16 20.30 3.25
N ASP A 161 0.11 20.19 3.65
CA ASP A 161 0.81 21.17 4.51
C ASP A 161 0.03 21.63 5.76
N GLY A 162 -0.76 20.72 6.35
CA GLY A 162 -1.59 21.00 7.52
C GLY A 162 -2.87 21.81 7.21
N ARG A 163 -3.26 21.90 5.94
CA ARG A 163 -4.54 22.46 5.48
C ARG A 163 -5.50 21.34 5.11
N VAL A 164 -6.80 21.64 5.17
CA VAL A 164 -7.86 20.70 4.79
C VAL A 164 -8.33 21.04 3.38
N GLU A 165 -8.19 20.08 2.47
CA GLU A 165 -8.71 20.17 1.12
C GLU A 165 -9.97 19.32 0.95
N GLN A 166 -10.83 19.72 0.02
CA GLN A 166 -12.14 19.11 -0.22
C GLN A 166 -12.38 18.94 -1.70
N VAL A 167 -12.71 17.71 -2.12
CA VAL A 167 -13.19 17.41 -3.47
C VAL A 167 -14.70 17.26 -3.40
N ALA A 168 -15.42 18.08 -4.18
CA ALA A 168 -16.86 17.96 -4.31
C ALA A 168 -17.23 16.68 -5.07
N PRO A 169 -18.22 15.90 -4.57
CA PRO A 169 -18.77 14.77 -5.32
C PRO A 169 -19.47 15.23 -6.60
N ARG A 170 -19.64 14.29 -7.52
CA ARG A 170 -20.37 14.50 -8.78
C ARG A 170 -21.22 13.27 -9.11
N THR A 171 -22.52 13.48 -9.31
CA THR A 171 -23.45 12.44 -9.78
C THR A 171 -23.05 11.95 -11.17
N GLY A 172 -23.08 10.62 -11.36
CA GLY A 172 -22.90 10.01 -12.66
C GLY A 172 -24.19 9.97 -13.45
N TYR A 173 -24.11 10.19 -14.76
CA TYR A 173 -25.22 10.04 -15.69
C TYR A 173 -24.76 9.16 -16.85
N ALA A 174 -25.61 8.21 -17.24
CA ALA A 174 -25.48 7.44 -18.47
C ALA A 174 -26.80 7.53 -19.24
N LEU A 175 -26.78 8.09 -20.45
CA LEU A 175 -27.96 8.23 -21.31
C LEU A 175 -28.61 6.86 -21.56
N ASP A 176 -29.92 6.76 -21.35
CA ASP A 176 -30.66 5.58 -21.78
C ASP A 176 -31.04 5.78 -23.25
N VAL A 177 -30.16 5.30 -24.13
CA VAL A 177 -30.26 5.51 -25.58
C VAL A 177 -31.59 4.98 -26.13
N ASP A 178 -31.99 3.77 -25.77
CA ASP A 178 -33.22 3.16 -26.27
C ASP A 178 -34.47 3.89 -25.77
N ALA A 179 -34.57 4.21 -24.48
CA ALA A 179 -35.68 5.00 -23.95
C ALA A 179 -35.72 6.44 -24.52
N SER A 180 -34.56 6.96 -24.94
CA SER A 180 -34.44 8.30 -25.55
C SER A 180 -34.90 8.37 -27.00
N VAL A 181 -34.91 7.26 -27.74
CA VAL A 181 -35.48 7.20 -29.11
C VAL A 181 -36.96 7.56 -29.07
N ASP A 182 -37.70 6.96 -28.13
CA ASP A 182 -39.12 7.20 -27.97
C ASP A 182 -39.40 8.59 -27.38
N ALA A 183 -38.59 9.04 -26.42
CA ALA A 183 -38.73 10.34 -25.77
C ALA A 183 -38.60 11.54 -26.73
N LEU A 184 -37.88 11.41 -27.84
CA LEU A 184 -37.70 12.46 -28.84
C LEU A 184 -38.86 12.60 -29.85
N ARG A 185 -39.77 11.62 -29.97
CA ARG A 185 -40.87 11.69 -30.95
C ARG A 185 -41.82 12.87 -30.73
N ALA A 186 -42.19 13.17 -29.48
CA ALA A 186 -43.07 14.29 -29.17
C ALA A 186 -42.39 15.67 -29.30
N PRO A 187 -41.14 15.87 -28.82
CA PRO A 187 -40.34 17.06 -29.11
C PRO A 187 -40.08 17.31 -30.61
N PHE A 188 -39.91 16.26 -31.42
CA PHE A 188 -39.76 16.42 -32.87
C PHE A 188 -41.00 17.04 -33.54
N LEU A 189 -42.21 16.63 -33.11
CA LEU A 189 -43.47 17.17 -33.63
C LEU A 189 -43.81 18.58 -33.11
N ARG A 190 -43.60 18.81 -31.80
CA ARG A 190 -44.18 19.94 -31.05
C ARG A 190 -43.16 20.86 -30.37
N GLY A 191 -41.87 20.52 -30.39
CA GLY A 191 -40.81 21.29 -29.74
C GLY A 191 -40.45 22.57 -30.50
N SER A 192 -40.13 23.62 -29.75
CA SER A 192 -39.45 24.83 -30.26
C SER A 192 -37.96 24.79 -29.92
N ALA A 193 -37.16 25.61 -30.59
CA ALA A 193 -35.74 25.76 -30.31
C ALA A 193 -35.44 26.27 -28.88
N ASP A 194 -36.42 26.88 -28.21
CA ASP A 194 -36.30 27.37 -26.83
C ASP A 194 -36.66 26.29 -25.78
N SER A 195 -37.31 25.20 -26.21
CA SER A 195 -37.72 24.10 -25.33
C SER A 195 -36.59 23.07 -25.17
N VAL A 196 -36.27 22.72 -23.92
CA VAL A 196 -35.18 21.80 -23.58
C VAL A 196 -35.77 20.44 -23.21
N THR A 197 -35.49 19.42 -24.00
CA THR A 197 -36.00 18.06 -23.75
C THR A 197 -35.11 17.36 -22.72
N VAL A 198 -35.68 16.90 -21.61
CA VAL A 198 -34.96 16.02 -20.67
C VAL A 198 -35.01 14.60 -21.23
N LEU A 199 -33.84 14.00 -21.48
CA LEU A 199 -33.74 12.62 -21.96
C LEU A 199 -33.64 11.64 -20.78
N PRO A 200 -34.28 10.45 -20.86
CA PRO A 200 -34.09 9.37 -19.90
C PRO A 200 -32.62 9.00 -19.71
N ALA A 201 -32.19 8.89 -18.46
CA ALA A 201 -30.82 8.51 -18.12
C ALA A 201 -30.78 7.70 -16.82
N ARG A 202 -29.81 6.80 -16.73
CA ARG A 202 -29.50 6.06 -15.50
C ARG A 202 -28.56 6.92 -14.65
N GLU A 203 -29.06 7.35 -13.50
CA GLU A 203 -28.27 8.11 -12.54
C GLU A 203 -27.47 7.18 -11.62
N THR A 204 -26.21 7.54 -11.34
CA THR A 204 -25.37 6.87 -10.35
C THR A 204 -24.99 7.89 -9.27
N ALA A 205 -25.58 7.76 -8.09
CA ALA A 205 -25.22 8.59 -6.95
C ALA A 205 -23.78 8.31 -6.48
N PRO A 206 -23.01 9.33 -6.06
CA PRO A 206 -21.74 9.14 -5.38
C PRO A 206 -21.99 8.54 -3.99
N LYS A 207 -21.13 7.61 -3.55
CA LYS A 207 -21.18 7.03 -2.20
C LYS A 207 -20.87 8.08 -1.15
N VAL A 208 -19.83 8.87 -1.36
CA VAL A 208 -19.46 9.97 -0.46
C VAL A 208 -20.20 11.23 -0.88
N THR A 209 -21.27 11.57 -0.17
CA THR A 209 -22.14 12.72 -0.49
C THR A 209 -21.51 14.06 -0.09
N ALA A 210 -22.04 15.16 -0.64
CA ALA A 210 -21.57 16.50 -0.29
C ALA A 210 -21.79 16.82 1.20
N ASP A 211 -22.84 16.24 1.79
CA ASP A 211 -23.20 16.40 3.19
C ASP A 211 -22.21 15.67 4.10
N GLU A 212 -21.79 14.47 3.69
CA GLU A 212 -20.74 13.71 4.35
C GLU A 212 -19.38 14.43 4.29
N VAL A 213 -19.00 15.02 3.16
CA VAL A 213 -17.78 15.87 3.09
C VAL A 213 -17.87 17.04 4.07
N ARG A 214 -18.99 17.79 4.08
CA ARG A 214 -19.19 18.92 5.02
C ARG A 214 -19.16 18.47 6.48
N ARG A 215 -19.73 17.29 6.79
CA ARG A 215 -19.70 16.66 8.12
C ARG A 215 -18.27 16.32 8.53
N ALA A 216 -17.56 15.54 7.71
CA ALA A 216 -16.18 15.12 7.96
C ALA A 216 -15.23 16.29 8.17
N VAL A 217 -15.40 17.38 7.41
CA VAL A 217 -14.59 18.60 7.56
C VAL A 217 -14.88 19.37 8.83
N ARG A 218 -16.16 19.50 9.21
CA ARG A 218 -16.58 20.20 10.43
C ARG A 218 -16.18 19.43 11.70
N GLU A 219 -16.45 18.13 11.73
CA GLU A 219 -16.35 17.30 12.95
C GLU A 219 -14.96 16.71 13.17
N PHE A 220 -14.18 16.51 12.10
CA PHE A 220 -12.87 15.89 12.21
C PHE A 220 -11.75 16.70 11.56
N ALA A 221 -11.84 17.01 10.26
CA ALA A 221 -10.65 17.50 9.54
C ALA A 221 -10.17 18.88 10.01
N ARG A 222 -11.09 19.84 10.23
CA ARG A 222 -10.75 21.16 10.78
C ARG A 222 -10.19 21.06 12.22
N PRO A 223 -10.85 20.36 13.17
CA PRO A 223 -10.25 20.08 14.49
C PRO A 223 -8.88 19.39 14.40
N ALA A 224 -8.71 18.40 13.52
CA ALA A 224 -7.46 17.65 13.38
C ALA A 224 -6.28 18.58 13.05
N MET A 225 -6.49 19.54 12.15
CA MET A 225 -5.47 20.48 11.69
C MET A 225 -5.39 21.79 12.49
N SER A 226 -6.30 22.05 13.44
CA SER A 226 -6.42 23.38 14.06
C SER A 226 -5.24 23.79 14.95
N ALA A 227 -4.51 22.82 15.50
CA ALA A 227 -3.35 23.03 16.37
C ALA A 227 -2.45 21.79 16.41
N PRO A 228 -1.20 21.90 16.86
CA PRO A 228 -0.35 20.75 17.13
C PRO A 228 -0.98 19.76 18.15
N VAL A 229 -0.45 18.54 18.20
CA VAL A 229 -0.74 17.54 19.25
C VAL A 229 0.56 17.23 19.99
N THR A 230 0.54 17.26 21.32
CA THR A 230 1.74 16.96 22.13
C THR A 230 1.65 15.56 22.73
N LEU A 231 2.71 14.77 22.60
CA LEU A 231 2.78 13.42 23.11
C LEU A 231 3.90 13.29 24.15
N THR A 232 3.77 12.30 25.02
CA THR A 232 4.84 11.90 25.94
C THR A 232 4.95 10.39 25.96
N ALA A 233 6.16 9.86 25.76
CA ALA A 233 6.44 8.44 25.70
C ALA A 233 7.72 8.14 26.49
N GLY A 234 7.65 7.30 27.53
CA GLY A 234 8.82 6.94 28.34
C GLY A 234 9.55 8.12 29.00
N GLY A 235 8.86 9.26 29.20
CA GLY A 235 9.43 10.52 29.70
C GLY A 235 9.85 11.51 28.62
N GLU A 236 10.06 11.08 27.37
CA GLU A 236 10.37 11.97 26.25
C GLU A 236 9.11 12.64 25.72
N ARG A 237 9.16 13.97 25.52
CA ARG A 237 8.04 14.80 25.06
C ARG A 237 8.29 15.30 23.64
N PHE A 238 7.30 15.19 22.78
CA PHE A 238 7.40 15.59 21.37
C PHE A 238 6.06 16.11 20.83
N THR A 239 6.10 16.88 19.75
CA THR A 239 4.94 17.62 19.24
C THR A 239 4.75 17.37 17.75
N LEU A 240 3.55 16.94 17.37
CA LEU A 240 3.13 16.74 15.99
C LEU A 240 2.50 18.02 15.45
N SER A 241 3.12 18.66 14.46
CA SER A 241 2.54 19.82 13.78
C SER A 241 1.39 19.40 12.85
N PRO A 242 0.46 20.30 12.47
CA PRO A 242 -0.54 20.03 11.45
C PRO A 242 0.05 19.53 10.12
N ALA A 243 1.24 19.99 9.72
CA ALA A 243 1.91 19.52 8.51
C ALA A 243 2.35 18.05 8.61
N VAL A 244 2.96 17.65 9.73
CA VAL A 244 3.33 16.25 10.00
C VAL A 244 2.08 15.37 10.09
N LEU A 245 1.03 15.85 10.77
CA LEU A 245 -0.24 15.14 10.85
C LEU A 245 -0.87 14.96 9.47
N GLY A 246 -0.94 16.01 8.66
CA GLY A 246 -1.53 15.96 7.31
C GLY A 246 -0.83 14.96 6.39
N LYS A 247 0.51 14.90 6.43
CA LYS A 247 1.30 13.94 5.65
C LYS A 247 1.00 12.46 5.98
N HIS A 248 0.56 12.16 7.21
CA HIS A 248 0.33 10.80 7.70
C HIS A 248 -1.14 10.50 8.01
N LEU A 249 -2.06 11.42 7.76
CA LEU A 249 -3.49 11.27 8.02
C LEU A 249 -4.27 11.28 6.70
N THR A 250 -5.20 10.34 6.54
CA THR A 250 -6.10 10.30 5.37
C THR A 250 -7.52 10.08 5.83
N MET A 251 -8.50 10.57 5.07
CA MET A 251 -9.91 10.19 5.23
C MET A 251 -10.25 9.17 4.14
N ARG A 252 -10.85 8.03 4.53
CA ARG A 252 -11.30 7.00 3.58
C ARG A 252 -12.76 6.63 3.84
N PRO A 253 -13.58 6.45 2.79
CA PRO A 253 -14.93 5.92 2.96
C PRO A 253 -14.88 4.50 3.54
N ASP A 254 -15.84 4.19 4.40
CA ASP A 254 -16.28 2.82 4.66
C ASP A 254 -17.29 2.34 3.60
N ASP A 255 -17.88 1.16 3.79
CA ASP A 255 -18.79 0.54 2.82
C ASP A 255 -20.07 1.37 2.59
N ASP A 256 -20.50 2.12 3.61
CA ASP A 256 -21.64 3.04 3.59
C ASP A 256 -21.29 4.43 3.02
N GLY A 257 -20.03 4.67 2.64
CA GLY A 257 -19.56 5.95 2.10
C GLY A 257 -19.24 7.01 3.15
N ARG A 258 -19.20 6.67 4.44
CA ARG A 258 -18.84 7.59 5.52
C ARG A 258 -17.33 7.72 5.62
N LEU A 259 -16.82 8.95 5.63
CA LEU A 259 -15.40 9.23 5.72
C LEU A 259 -14.87 9.00 7.14
N THR A 260 -13.98 8.02 7.26
CA THR A 260 -13.29 7.62 8.50
C THR A 260 -11.80 7.98 8.45
N PRO A 261 -11.20 8.43 9.57
CA PRO A 261 -9.78 8.76 9.62
C PRO A 261 -8.91 7.50 9.68
N LYS A 262 -7.83 7.52 8.90
CA LYS A 262 -6.79 6.48 8.82
C LYS A 262 -5.44 7.16 9.01
N LEU A 263 -4.79 6.91 10.14
CA LEU A 263 -3.44 7.40 10.44
C LEU A 263 -2.40 6.34 10.06
N ASP A 264 -1.48 6.69 9.16
CA ASP A 264 -0.25 5.96 8.92
C ASP A 264 0.69 6.12 10.12
N SER A 265 0.48 5.27 11.12
CA SER A 265 1.23 5.31 12.38
C SER A 265 2.67 4.82 12.20
N ARG A 266 2.97 4.10 11.10
CA ARG A 266 4.34 3.68 10.76
C ARG A 266 5.12 4.85 10.20
N GLY A 267 4.59 5.50 9.16
CA GLY A 267 5.18 6.71 8.59
C GLY A 267 5.36 7.80 9.64
N LEU A 268 4.34 8.02 10.49
CA LEU A 268 4.41 8.96 11.60
C LEU A 268 5.54 8.62 12.60
N ARG A 269 5.73 7.35 12.95
CA ARG A 269 6.85 6.94 13.84
C ARG A 269 8.22 7.17 13.20
N THR A 270 8.32 7.11 11.87
CA THR A 270 9.55 7.40 11.12
C THR A 270 9.77 8.89 10.82
N ALA A 271 8.79 9.76 11.07
CA ALA A 271 8.96 11.20 10.90
C ALA A 271 10.02 11.74 11.89
N PRO A 272 10.95 12.63 11.49
CA PRO A 272 12.05 13.09 12.34
C PRO A 272 11.61 13.65 13.71
N GLU A 273 10.48 14.34 13.74
CA GLU A 273 9.85 14.93 14.93
C GLU A 273 9.40 13.89 15.97
N VAL A 274 9.25 12.63 15.56
CA VAL A 274 8.85 11.49 16.39
C VAL A 274 10.05 10.55 16.61
N ALA A 275 10.75 10.19 15.53
CA ALA A 275 11.90 9.30 15.57
C ALA A 275 13.03 9.86 16.45
N GLY A 276 13.37 11.15 16.34
CA GLY A 276 14.44 11.77 17.13
C GLY A 276 14.23 11.64 18.65
N PRO A 277 13.07 12.06 19.20
CA PRO A 277 12.72 11.84 20.60
C PRO A 277 12.65 10.36 20.99
N LEU A 278 12.04 9.50 20.17
CA LEU A 278 11.92 8.06 20.49
C LEU A 278 13.29 7.34 20.51
N ASN A 279 14.26 7.77 19.70
CA ASN A 279 15.61 7.20 19.67
C ASN A 279 16.42 7.45 20.95
N LYS A 280 15.99 8.38 21.81
CA LYS A 280 16.60 8.60 23.14
C LYS A 280 16.10 7.59 24.18
N LEU A 281 14.96 6.94 23.92
CA LEU A 281 14.49 5.88 24.80
C LEU A 281 15.49 4.72 24.76
N PRO A 282 15.71 4.01 25.89
CA PRO A 282 16.58 2.85 25.91
C PRO A 282 15.92 1.70 25.13
N ALA A 283 16.05 1.68 23.80
CA ALA A 283 15.32 0.72 22.96
C ALA A 283 15.75 -0.74 23.22
N ALA A 284 17.06 -0.97 23.34
CA ALA A 284 17.60 -2.28 23.68
C ALA A 284 17.59 -2.51 25.20
N PRO A 285 17.10 -3.67 25.69
CA PRO A 285 17.29 -4.05 27.09
C PRO A 285 18.78 -4.29 27.39
N ARG A 286 19.16 -4.19 28.67
CA ARG A 286 20.48 -4.57 29.16
C ARG A 286 20.34 -5.68 30.20
N ASN A 287 20.99 -6.81 29.96
CA ASN A 287 21.07 -7.92 30.89
C ASN A 287 21.71 -7.49 32.22
N ALA A 288 21.33 -8.17 33.31
CA ALA A 288 22.07 -8.09 34.56
C ALA A 288 23.51 -8.57 34.33
N GLN A 289 24.47 -7.91 34.96
CA GLN A 289 25.87 -8.35 34.90
C GLN A 289 26.13 -9.36 36.01
N LEU A 290 26.83 -10.44 35.66
CA LEU A 290 27.29 -11.45 36.59
C LEU A 290 28.81 -11.50 36.63
N ALA A 291 29.35 -11.78 37.82
CA ALA A 291 30.76 -12.04 38.04
C ALA A 291 30.94 -13.27 38.96
N PRO A 292 32.07 -13.98 38.88
CA PRO A 292 32.42 -15.00 39.86
C PRO A 292 32.68 -14.38 41.25
N SER A 293 32.19 -15.05 42.29
CA SER A 293 32.53 -14.80 43.69
C SER A 293 32.91 -16.12 44.32
N GLY A 294 34.23 -16.37 44.40
CA GLY A 294 34.76 -17.72 44.61
C GLY A 294 34.33 -18.64 43.46
N ASP A 295 33.57 -19.68 43.78
CA ASP A 295 32.98 -20.60 42.80
C ASP A 295 31.51 -20.32 42.48
N LYS A 296 30.89 -19.31 43.10
CA LYS A 296 29.50 -18.92 42.82
C LYS A 296 29.43 -17.82 41.75
N ALA A 297 28.33 -17.74 41.02
CA ALA A 297 28.00 -16.59 40.20
C ALA A 297 27.14 -15.61 41.02
N VAL A 298 27.45 -14.31 40.99
CA VAL A 298 26.68 -13.27 41.68
C VAL A 298 26.35 -12.11 40.73
N VAL A 299 25.17 -11.50 40.93
CA VAL A 299 24.74 -10.33 40.16
C VAL A 299 25.39 -9.07 40.71
N THR A 300 26.26 -8.45 39.91
CA THR A 300 27.03 -7.24 40.25
C THR A 300 26.33 -5.95 39.79
N ALA A 301 25.54 -6.01 38.72
CA ALA A 301 24.69 -4.90 38.29
C ALA A 301 23.32 -5.41 37.83
N ASP A 302 22.25 -4.72 38.23
CA ASP A 302 20.88 -5.11 37.88
C ASP A 302 20.53 -4.80 36.42
N ALA A 303 19.64 -5.63 35.88
CA ALA A 303 19.18 -5.53 34.50
C ALA A 303 18.32 -4.27 34.27
N ARG A 304 18.29 -3.76 33.03
CA ARG A 304 17.45 -2.63 32.64
C ARG A 304 16.56 -3.03 31.46
N ALA A 305 15.25 -2.88 31.63
CA ALA A 305 14.29 -3.11 30.55
C ALA A 305 14.46 -2.07 29.43
N GLY A 306 14.31 -2.52 28.19
CA GLY A 306 14.17 -1.65 27.04
C GLY A 306 12.76 -1.06 26.95
N LEU A 307 12.62 0.06 26.25
CA LEU A 307 11.34 0.74 25.98
C LEU A 307 11.16 0.97 24.48
N GLU A 308 10.03 0.53 23.96
CA GLU A 308 9.67 0.65 22.55
C GLU A 308 8.26 1.22 22.39
N VAL A 309 8.10 2.19 21.48
CA VAL A 309 6.77 2.66 21.05
C VAL A 309 6.38 1.95 19.75
N THR A 310 5.26 1.23 19.80
CA THR A 310 4.74 0.50 18.63
C THR A 310 3.87 1.39 17.75
N ASP A 311 3.79 1.09 16.43
CA ASP A 311 2.89 1.74 15.49
C ASP A 311 1.45 1.80 16.04
N LYS A 312 0.97 0.70 16.65
CA LYS A 312 -0.38 0.59 17.25
C LYS A 312 -0.58 1.50 18.46
N ALA A 313 0.42 1.60 19.34
CA ALA A 313 0.35 2.47 20.51
C ALA A 313 0.28 3.96 20.09
N LEU A 314 1.12 4.36 19.13
CA LEU A 314 1.12 5.72 18.60
C LEU A 314 -0.23 6.08 17.96
N GLY A 315 -0.79 5.21 17.12
CA GLY A 315 -2.10 5.44 16.49
C GLY A 315 -3.27 5.53 17.50
N LYS A 316 -3.26 4.66 18.53
CA LYS A 316 -4.24 4.67 19.62
C LYS A 316 -4.18 5.97 20.43
N ALA A 317 -2.98 6.52 20.67
CA ALA A 317 -2.80 7.77 21.40
C ALA A 317 -3.15 9.01 20.56
N VAL A 318 -2.75 9.06 19.28
CA VAL A 318 -2.94 10.25 18.42
C VAL A 318 -4.40 10.47 18.04
N LEU A 319 -5.09 9.46 17.52
CA LEU A 319 -6.41 9.64 16.88
C LEU A 319 -7.45 10.32 17.80
N PRO A 320 -7.59 9.98 19.09
CA PRO A 320 -8.56 10.62 20.00
C PRO A 320 -8.23 12.07 20.37
N LEU A 321 -6.98 12.52 20.17
CA LEU A 321 -6.52 13.87 20.48
C LEU A 321 -6.79 14.85 19.33
N LEU A 322 -6.93 14.36 18.09
CA LEU A 322 -7.12 15.19 16.90
C LEU A 322 -8.42 16.02 16.95
N THR A 323 -9.46 15.57 17.64
CA THR A 323 -10.73 16.31 17.80
C THR A 323 -10.80 17.11 19.10
N ARG A 324 -9.73 17.14 19.91
CA ARG A 324 -9.63 17.93 21.15
C ARG A 324 -9.15 19.36 20.88
N SER A 325 -9.28 20.23 21.87
CA SER A 325 -8.91 21.65 21.81
C SER A 325 -8.01 22.05 22.97
N GLY A 326 -7.17 23.07 22.79
CA GLY A 326 -6.31 23.61 23.85
C GLY A 326 -5.37 22.57 24.45
N THR A 327 -5.28 22.53 25.78
CA THR A 327 -4.44 21.60 26.56
C THR A 327 -4.83 20.13 26.40
N ASP A 328 -6.07 19.84 26.02
CA ASP A 328 -6.59 18.48 25.85
C ASP A 328 -6.08 17.80 24.57
N ARG A 329 -5.30 18.52 23.74
CA ARG A 329 -4.52 17.98 22.62
C ARG A 329 -3.17 17.38 23.09
N ALA A 330 -3.15 16.84 24.30
CA ALA A 330 -1.98 16.20 24.89
C ALA A 330 -2.33 14.81 25.45
N GLY A 331 -1.40 13.85 25.34
CA GLY A 331 -1.59 12.51 25.88
C GLY A 331 -0.32 11.68 25.97
N GLU A 332 -0.36 10.60 26.74
CA GLU A 332 0.71 9.63 26.82
C GLU A 332 0.60 8.56 25.73
N VAL A 333 1.75 8.03 25.30
CA VAL A 333 1.84 6.91 24.37
C VAL A 333 2.31 5.66 25.12
N ASP A 334 1.51 4.59 25.07
CA ASP A 334 1.84 3.30 25.67
C ASP A 334 3.23 2.81 25.18
N THR A 335 4.14 2.51 26.11
CA THR A 335 5.44 1.91 25.81
C THR A 335 5.41 0.40 26.08
N ARG A 336 5.92 -0.40 25.13
CA ARG A 336 6.20 -1.82 25.33
C ARG A 336 7.53 -1.93 26.06
N ARG A 337 7.53 -2.55 27.25
CA ARG A 337 8.76 -2.93 27.94
C ARG A 337 9.33 -4.19 27.28
N ILE A 338 10.55 -4.08 26.76
CA ILE A 338 11.33 -5.23 26.29
C ILE A 338 12.14 -5.72 27.49
N GLN A 339 11.89 -6.96 27.93
CA GLN A 339 12.61 -7.52 29.06
C GLN A 339 14.01 -7.97 28.65
N PRO A 340 15.03 -7.79 29.52
CA PRO A 340 16.32 -8.42 29.34
C PRO A 340 16.21 -9.94 29.54
N GLU A 341 17.12 -10.68 28.90
CA GLU A 341 17.21 -12.13 28.96
C GLU A 341 17.65 -12.60 30.34
N VAL A 342 18.55 -11.86 31.00
CA VAL A 342 19.06 -12.17 32.33
C VAL A 342 18.72 -11.06 33.32
N THR A 343 18.09 -11.47 34.43
CA THR A 343 17.77 -10.63 35.60
C THR A 343 18.19 -11.33 36.88
N ARG A 344 18.18 -10.59 38.01
CA ARG A 344 18.43 -11.15 39.33
C ARG A 344 17.45 -12.26 39.70
N GLU A 345 16.19 -12.13 39.29
CA GLU A 345 15.09 -13.06 39.58
C GLU A 345 15.11 -14.31 38.68
N ASN A 346 15.80 -14.26 37.53
CA ASN A 346 15.84 -15.37 36.58
C ASN A 346 17.21 -16.08 36.48
N ALA A 347 18.32 -15.47 36.93
CA ALA A 347 19.67 -16.02 36.80
C ALA A 347 19.77 -17.47 37.34
N ALA A 348 19.22 -17.73 38.53
CA ALA A 348 19.18 -19.07 39.12
C ALA A 348 18.33 -20.07 38.29
N ARG A 349 17.22 -19.61 37.69
CA ARG A 349 16.35 -20.44 36.82
C ARG A 349 17.01 -20.78 35.48
N LEU A 350 17.82 -19.86 34.95
CA LEU A 350 18.66 -20.07 33.77
C LEU A 350 19.85 -21.01 34.06
N GLY A 351 20.16 -21.24 35.34
CA GLY A 351 21.29 -22.04 35.79
C GLY A 351 22.59 -21.24 35.91
N LEU A 352 22.55 -19.91 35.93
CA LEU A 352 23.73 -19.05 36.09
C LEU A 352 24.10 -18.93 37.58
N THR A 353 24.56 -20.04 38.18
CA THR A 353 24.71 -20.19 39.64
C THR A 353 26.15 -20.31 40.12
N GLU A 354 27.05 -20.80 39.28
CA GLU A 354 28.43 -21.12 39.63
C GLU A 354 29.42 -20.79 38.50
N LYS A 355 30.71 -20.77 38.84
CA LYS A 355 31.83 -20.64 37.92
C LYS A 355 32.17 -22.02 37.36
N LEU A 356 32.01 -22.17 36.04
CA LEU A 356 32.39 -23.36 35.29
C LEU A 356 33.90 -23.40 35.08
N SER A 357 34.46 -22.27 34.65
CA SER A 357 35.88 -22.11 34.40
C SER A 357 36.28 -20.64 34.48
N SER A 358 37.58 -20.40 34.60
CA SER A 358 38.20 -19.10 34.37
C SER A 358 39.59 -19.34 33.78
N PHE A 359 40.00 -18.50 32.85
CA PHE A 359 41.34 -18.51 32.31
C PHE A 359 41.87 -17.09 32.13
N THR A 360 43.16 -16.91 32.38
CA THR A 360 43.85 -15.63 32.24
C THR A 360 45.04 -15.79 31.30
N VAL A 361 45.14 -14.92 30.30
CA VAL A 361 46.34 -14.75 29.48
C VAL A 361 47.03 -13.46 29.91
N ASN A 362 48.32 -13.55 30.20
CA ASN A 362 49.18 -12.39 30.41
C ASN A 362 49.88 -12.02 29.09
N PHE A 363 50.16 -10.74 28.91
CA PHE A 363 50.85 -10.20 27.74
C PHE A 363 51.61 -8.93 28.10
N GLU A 364 52.69 -8.65 27.36
CA GLU A 364 53.42 -7.38 27.51
C GLU A 364 52.51 -6.18 27.20
N PRO A 365 52.62 -5.06 27.94
CA PRO A 365 51.83 -3.87 27.68
C PRO A 365 52.24 -3.24 26.35
N ALA A 366 51.24 -2.86 25.54
CA ALA A 366 51.45 -2.08 24.32
C ALA A 366 50.16 -1.30 24.03
N ALA A 367 50.28 -0.02 23.65
CA ALA A 367 49.11 0.87 23.49
C ALA A 367 48.03 0.29 22.55
N TYR A 368 48.43 -0.24 21.39
CA TYR A 368 47.48 -0.90 20.46
C TYR A 368 46.79 -2.11 21.09
N ARG A 369 47.52 -2.88 21.92
CA ARG A 369 47.06 -4.12 22.51
C ARG A 369 46.04 -3.84 23.60
N THR A 370 46.31 -2.88 24.48
CA THR A 370 45.36 -2.44 25.51
C THR A 370 44.04 -1.98 24.87
N THR A 371 44.10 -1.14 23.83
CA THR A 371 42.91 -0.68 23.10
C THR A 371 42.14 -1.83 22.44
N ASN A 372 42.83 -2.67 21.66
CA ASN A 372 42.19 -3.75 20.91
C ASN A 372 41.65 -4.88 21.80
N VAL A 373 42.37 -5.24 22.86
CA VAL A 373 41.94 -6.24 23.85
C VAL A 373 40.75 -5.70 24.65
N GLY A 374 40.85 -4.48 25.18
CA GLY A 374 39.76 -3.85 25.93
C GLY A 374 38.48 -3.73 25.09
N ARG A 375 38.60 -3.28 23.83
CA ARG A 375 37.46 -3.21 22.91
C ARG A 375 36.84 -4.57 22.62
N ALA A 376 37.64 -5.62 22.42
CA ALA A 376 37.12 -6.97 22.24
C ALA A 376 36.45 -7.52 23.50
N VAL A 377 37.00 -7.22 24.69
CA VAL A 377 36.43 -7.57 26.00
C VAL A 377 35.07 -6.89 26.22
N ASP A 378 34.96 -5.58 25.98
CA ASP A 378 33.70 -4.83 26.08
C ASP A 378 32.57 -5.42 25.22
N LEU A 379 32.92 -6.01 24.07
CA LEU A 379 31.98 -6.59 23.13
C LEU A 379 31.54 -8.02 23.51
N ILE A 380 32.40 -8.82 24.14
CA ILE A 380 32.05 -10.19 24.56
C ILE A 380 31.48 -10.27 25.98
N ASN A 381 31.83 -9.33 26.86
CA ASN A 381 31.43 -9.34 28.27
C ASN A 381 29.91 -9.21 28.42
N GLY A 382 29.29 -10.15 29.13
CA GLY A 382 27.83 -10.23 29.23
C GLY A 382 27.16 -11.03 28.12
N SER A 383 27.92 -11.72 27.25
CA SER A 383 27.35 -12.70 26.32
C SER A 383 26.61 -13.79 27.09
N VAL A 384 25.36 -14.04 26.69
CA VAL A 384 24.55 -15.17 27.15
C VAL A 384 24.43 -16.15 26.00
N VAL A 385 24.56 -17.44 26.28
CA VAL A 385 24.44 -18.53 25.31
C VAL A 385 23.40 -19.50 25.85
N MET A 386 22.24 -19.59 25.20
CA MET A 386 21.16 -20.47 25.65
C MET A 386 21.45 -21.93 25.26
N PRO A 387 20.81 -22.92 25.91
CA PRO A 387 20.98 -24.33 25.57
C PRO A 387 20.73 -24.61 24.09
N GLY A 388 21.67 -25.27 23.42
CA GLY A 388 21.60 -25.60 21.99
C GLY A 388 22.08 -24.50 21.05
N GLU A 389 22.35 -23.28 21.53
CA GLU A 389 22.90 -22.21 20.69
C GLU A 389 24.40 -22.37 20.44
N THR A 390 24.89 -21.74 19.37
CA THR A 390 26.32 -21.65 19.05
C THR A 390 26.81 -20.20 19.17
N TRP A 391 27.71 -19.96 20.12
CA TRP A 391 28.41 -18.68 20.26
C TRP A 391 29.53 -18.57 19.21
N SER A 392 29.86 -17.34 18.80
CA SER A 392 30.81 -17.04 17.72
C SER A 392 31.56 -15.76 18.06
N PHE A 393 32.88 -15.85 18.17
CA PHE A 393 33.75 -14.74 18.54
C PHE A 393 33.67 -13.60 17.52
N ASN A 394 33.71 -13.94 16.23
CA ASN A 394 33.56 -12.96 15.16
C ASN A 394 32.17 -12.35 15.16
N ARG A 395 31.07 -13.11 15.24
CA ARG A 395 29.70 -12.54 15.23
C ARG A 395 29.48 -11.55 16.37
N THR A 396 30.06 -11.81 17.55
CA THR A 396 29.93 -10.93 18.72
C THR A 396 30.84 -9.69 18.65
N VAL A 397 32.08 -9.83 18.15
CA VAL A 397 33.06 -8.72 18.12
C VAL A 397 32.99 -7.86 16.83
N GLY A 398 32.53 -8.43 15.72
CA GLY A 398 32.43 -7.76 14.42
C GLY A 398 33.78 -7.60 13.69
N ALA A 399 33.77 -6.82 12.60
CA ALA A 399 34.99 -6.47 11.87
C ALA A 399 35.91 -5.59 12.73
N ARG A 400 37.24 -5.80 12.66
CA ARG A 400 38.23 -5.06 13.44
C ARG A 400 38.62 -3.81 12.65
N THR A 401 37.80 -2.77 12.74
CA THR A 401 38.00 -1.49 12.05
C THR A 401 38.04 -0.35 13.04
N GLU A 402 38.60 0.79 12.62
CA GLU A 402 38.59 2.05 13.40
C GLU A 402 37.16 2.47 13.76
N ALA A 403 36.21 2.34 12.83
CA ALA A 403 34.79 2.60 13.07
C ALA A 403 34.16 1.68 14.14
N ASN A 404 34.75 0.51 14.40
CA ASN A 404 34.38 -0.39 15.49
C ASN A 404 35.33 -0.28 16.70
N GLY A 405 36.15 0.78 16.79
CA GLY A 405 37.02 1.08 17.93
C GLY A 405 38.32 0.26 18.00
N PHE A 406 38.75 -0.34 16.89
CA PHE A 406 40.04 -1.05 16.81
C PHE A 406 41.11 -0.19 16.13
N VAL A 407 42.37 -0.39 16.53
CA VAL A 407 43.55 0.29 15.97
C VAL A 407 44.54 -0.71 15.38
N ASP A 408 45.46 -0.23 14.56
CA ASP A 408 46.54 -1.04 14.00
C ASP A 408 47.47 -1.56 15.10
N GLY A 409 47.83 -2.83 14.97
CA GLY A 409 48.73 -3.51 15.89
C GLY A 409 49.47 -4.65 15.22
N ILE A 410 50.43 -5.25 15.93
CA ILE A 410 51.16 -6.41 15.41
C ILE A 410 50.23 -7.62 15.37
N MET A 411 50.19 -8.27 14.21
CA MET A 411 49.44 -9.47 13.88
C MET A 411 50.37 -10.46 13.15
N ILE A 412 49.92 -11.69 12.95
CA ILE A 412 50.66 -12.71 12.19
C ILE A 412 49.94 -12.92 10.86
N TYR A 413 50.69 -12.82 9.75
CA TYR A 413 50.22 -13.02 8.38
C TYR A 413 51.32 -13.73 7.59
N ASP A 414 50.98 -14.81 6.87
CA ASP A 414 51.92 -15.64 6.09
C ASP A 414 53.28 -15.92 6.79
N ASP A 415 53.18 -16.48 8.01
CA ASP A 415 54.30 -16.86 8.89
C ASP A 415 55.25 -15.72 9.34
N GLN A 416 54.80 -14.47 9.24
CA GLN A 416 55.56 -13.28 9.61
C GLN A 416 54.72 -12.30 10.44
N TYR A 417 55.39 -11.42 11.18
CA TYR A 417 54.73 -10.30 11.86
C TYR A 417 54.44 -9.15 10.88
N ALA A 418 53.21 -8.65 10.91
CA ALA A 418 52.76 -7.50 10.11
C ALA A 418 51.91 -6.55 10.97
N LYS A 419 51.80 -5.28 10.56
CA LYS A 419 50.86 -4.32 11.17
C LYS A 419 49.50 -4.44 10.49
N ALA A 420 48.44 -4.67 11.28
CA ALA A 420 47.07 -4.71 10.77
C ALA A 420 46.02 -4.34 11.85
N PRO A 421 44.81 -3.88 11.44
CA PRO A 421 43.73 -3.51 12.36
C PRO A 421 43.31 -4.64 13.30
N GLY A 422 43.33 -4.39 14.62
CA GLY A 422 42.94 -5.38 15.62
C GLY A 422 44.07 -6.31 16.09
N GLY A 423 45.34 -5.97 15.81
CA GLY A 423 46.48 -6.70 16.36
C GLY A 423 46.39 -6.88 17.88
N GLY A 424 46.63 -8.10 18.38
CA GLY A 424 46.48 -8.49 19.78
C GLY A 424 45.13 -9.14 20.17
N VAL A 425 44.07 -9.05 19.36
CA VAL A 425 42.74 -9.65 19.66
C VAL A 425 42.80 -11.17 19.87
N SER A 426 43.75 -11.89 19.24
CA SER A 426 43.92 -13.34 19.45
C SER A 426 44.29 -13.73 20.89
N ALA A 427 44.75 -12.79 21.72
CA ALA A 427 44.89 -13.02 23.17
C ALA A 427 43.52 -13.26 23.82
N VAL A 428 42.50 -12.47 23.44
CA VAL A 428 41.13 -12.64 23.91
C VAL A 428 40.52 -13.93 23.36
N ALA A 429 40.72 -14.23 22.07
CA ALA A 429 40.26 -15.49 21.48
C ALA A 429 40.89 -16.72 22.17
N THR A 430 42.19 -16.73 22.40
CA THR A 430 42.88 -17.81 23.13
C THR A 430 42.39 -17.93 24.59
N THR A 431 42.04 -16.82 25.23
CA THR A 431 41.48 -16.83 26.60
C THR A 431 40.07 -17.42 26.62
N VAL A 432 39.21 -17.02 25.67
CA VAL A 432 37.89 -17.65 25.47
C VAL A 432 38.04 -19.14 25.14
N PHE A 433 39.00 -19.52 24.30
CA PHE A 433 39.25 -20.94 23.96
C PHE A 433 39.61 -21.77 25.19
N ASN A 434 40.51 -21.29 26.05
CA ASN A 434 40.86 -22.02 27.27
C ASN A 434 39.72 -22.00 28.31
N ALA A 435 38.96 -20.90 28.43
CA ALA A 435 37.77 -20.86 29.28
C ALA A 435 36.70 -21.86 28.79
N MET A 436 36.38 -21.91 27.50
CA MET A 436 35.42 -22.86 26.94
C MET A 436 35.94 -24.32 26.99
N PHE A 437 37.25 -24.52 26.87
CA PHE A 437 37.90 -25.83 27.06
C PHE A 437 37.57 -26.38 28.45
N PHE A 438 37.86 -25.61 29.50
CA PHE A 438 37.62 -26.01 30.89
C PHE A 438 36.14 -25.93 31.32
N ALA A 439 35.29 -25.15 30.65
CA ALA A 439 33.84 -25.17 30.87
C ALA A 439 33.16 -26.44 30.32
N GLY A 440 33.88 -27.23 29.51
CA GLY A 440 33.38 -28.50 28.98
C GLY A 440 32.38 -28.41 27.83
N VAL A 441 32.13 -27.21 27.33
CA VAL A 441 31.29 -26.99 26.15
C VAL A 441 31.97 -27.54 24.89
N LYS A 442 31.17 -27.87 23.88
CA LYS A 442 31.61 -28.45 22.61
C LYS A 442 32.21 -27.38 21.66
N PRO A 443 33.49 -27.45 21.26
CA PRO A 443 34.04 -26.65 20.17
C PRO A 443 33.31 -26.94 18.86
N VAL A 444 33.10 -25.90 18.05
CA VAL A 444 32.49 -25.97 16.72
C VAL A 444 33.48 -25.52 15.66
N GLU A 445 34.26 -24.49 15.95
CA GLU A 445 35.31 -23.96 15.08
C GLU A 445 36.42 -23.36 15.94
N HIS A 446 37.67 -23.65 15.64
CA HIS A 446 38.86 -23.00 16.19
C HIS A 446 40.07 -23.33 15.31
N GLY A 447 41.09 -22.49 15.35
CA GLY A 447 42.39 -22.75 14.73
C GLY A 447 43.49 -22.05 15.54
N ALA A 448 44.65 -22.69 15.67
CA ALA A 448 45.82 -22.07 16.27
C ALA A 448 46.46 -21.03 15.31
N HIS A 449 47.43 -20.26 15.80
CA HIS A 449 48.34 -19.54 14.90
C HIS A 449 49.22 -20.55 14.14
N SER A 450 49.80 -20.13 13.01
CA SER A 450 50.62 -21.02 12.18
C SER A 450 51.91 -21.46 12.88
N PHE A 451 52.50 -20.60 13.70
CA PHE A 451 53.61 -20.93 14.62
C PHE A 451 53.21 -20.73 16.08
N TYR A 452 53.91 -21.41 16.98
CA TYR A 452 53.64 -21.35 18.43
C TYR A 452 54.01 -19.98 19.02
N ILE A 453 53.21 -19.52 19.99
CA ILE A 453 53.43 -18.27 20.71
C ILE A 453 53.56 -18.55 22.20
N GLU A 454 54.74 -18.25 22.75
CA GLU A 454 55.25 -18.74 24.03
C GLU A 454 54.42 -18.34 25.27
N ARG A 455 53.59 -17.29 25.15
CA ARG A 455 52.68 -16.84 26.21
C ARG A 455 51.40 -17.68 26.33
N TYR A 456 51.13 -18.57 25.39
CA TYR A 456 49.95 -19.45 25.39
C TYR A 456 50.35 -20.88 25.76
N PRO A 457 49.43 -21.71 26.30
CA PRO A 457 49.73 -23.11 26.51
C PRO A 457 49.83 -23.85 25.17
N GLU A 458 50.95 -24.53 24.93
CA GLU A 458 51.16 -25.42 23.77
C GLU A 458 49.91 -26.28 23.45
N GLY A 459 49.41 -26.18 22.22
CA GLY A 459 48.26 -26.96 21.74
C GLY A 459 46.89 -26.51 22.28
N ARG A 460 46.82 -25.40 23.03
CA ARG A 460 45.57 -24.80 23.51
C ARG A 460 45.56 -23.30 23.28
N GLU A 461 45.46 -22.92 22.02
CA GLU A 461 45.27 -21.54 21.62
C GLU A 461 44.23 -21.42 20.50
N ALA A 462 43.74 -20.21 20.29
CA ALA A 462 42.88 -19.87 19.18
C ALA A 462 43.23 -18.48 18.63
N THR A 463 43.33 -18.40 17.31
CA THR A 463 43.31 -17.15 16.56
C THR A 463 41.97 -16.97 15.85
N VAL A 464 41.73 -15.77 15.35
CA VAL A 464 40.53 -15.42 14.58
C VAL A 464 40.90 -14.47 13.45
N ALA A 465 40.27 -14.66 12.29
CA ALA A 465 40.38 -13.79 11.13
C ALA A 465 38.98 -13.50 10.61
N TRP A 466 38.61 -12.22 10.55
CA TRP A 466 37.26 -11.80 10.17
C TRP A 466 36.94 -12.25 8.73
N GLY A 467 35.93 -13.10 8.59
CA GLY A 467 35.47 -13.64 7.30
C GLY A 467 36.09 -14.98 6.89
N SER A 468 37.12 -15.49 7.57
CA SER A 468 37.81 -16.74 7.19
C SER A 468 38.04 -17.75 8.32
N LEU A 469 38.28 -17.31 9.57
CA LEU A 469 38.48 -18.18 10.73
C LEU A 469 37.83 -17.60 11.98
N ASP A 470 36.99 -18.38 12.64
CA ASP A 470 36.29 -18.00 13.86
C ASP A 470 36.56 -18.96 15.03
N LEU A 471 36.28 -18.48 16.24
CA LEU A 471 36.22 -19.28 17.45
C LEU A 471 34.74 -19.46 17.82
N LYS A 472 34.24 -20.69 17.70
CA LYS A 472 32.85 -21.06 17.96
C LYS A 472 32.75 -22.24 18.93
N PHE A 473 31.74 -22.19 19.80
CA PHE A 473 31.34 -23.33 20.61
C PHE A 473 29.81 -23.45 20.66
N ALA A 474 29.31 -24.68 20.74
CA ALA A 474 27.92 -24.98 20.99
C ALA A 474 27.70 -25.18 22.49
N ASN A 475 26.65 -24.57 23.04
CA ASN A 475 26.25 -24.81 24.42
C ASN A 475 25.45 -26.13 24.54
N ASP A 476 26.17 -27.22 24.74
CA ASP A 476 25.62 -28.55 25.00
C ASP A 476 25.43 -28.87 26.51
N SER A 477 25.47 -27.85 27.38
CA SER A 477 25.36 -28.02 28.84
C SER A 477 23.93 -28.30 29.33
N GLY A 478 22.91 -27.91 28.55
CA GLY A 478 21.50 -27.97 28.96
C GLY A 478 21.04 -26.81 29.85
N LYS A 479 21.94 -25.89 30.24
CA LYS A 479 21.65 -24.64 30.96
C LYS A 479 22.25 -23.43 30.23
N ALA A 480 21.89 -22.22 30.61
CA ALA A 480 22.52 -21.04 30.03
C ALA A 480 23.99 -20.96 30.45
N VAL A 481 24.84 -20.43 29.56
CA VAL A 481 26.22 -20.05 29.86
C VAL A 481 26.35 -18.54 29.71
N TYR A 482 26.92 -17.88 30.71
CA TYR A 482 27.25 -16.46 30.69
C TYR A 482 28.76 -16.28 30.60
N ILE A 483 29.23 -15.43 29.70
CA ILE A 483 30.64 -15.09 29.53
C ILE A 483 30.91 -13.77 30.25
N GLN A 484 31.65 -13.82 31.36
CA GLN A 484 32.28 -12.65 31.96
C GLN A 484 33.66 -12.48 31.36
N ALA A 485 34.02 -11.25 30.99
CA ALA A 485 35.34 -10.92 30.50
C ALA A 485 35.82 -9.58 31.07
N GLU A 486 37.11 -9.51 31.37
CA GLU A 486 37.79 -8.31 31.89
C GLU A 486 39.24 -8.28 31.40
N SER A 487 39.82 -7.09 31.30
CA SER A 487 41.22 -6.91 30.91
C SER A 487 41.89 -5.77 31.66
N THR A 488 43.21 -5.89 31.82
CA THR A 488 44.11 -4.85 32.26
C THR A 488 45.05 -4.47 31.10
N GLU A 489 46.03 -3.60 31.33
CA GLU A 489 47.08 -3.28 30.37
C GLU A 489 48.03 -4.47 30.07
N THR A 490 48.00 -5.52 30.90
CA THR A 490 48.95 -6.65 30.85
C THR A 490 48.28 -8.03 30.89
N SER A 491 46.95 -8.09 30.97
CA SER A 491 46.23 -9.36 31.05
C SER A 491 44.80 -9.28 30.54
N VAL A 492 44.25 -10.43 30.16
CA VAL A 492 42.81 -10.63 29.92
C VAL A 492 42.36 -11.90 30.64
N THR A 493 41.23 -11.80 31.34
CA THR A 493 40.58 -12.92 32.04
C THR A 493 39.19 -13.14 31.44
N VAL A 494 38.85 -14.40 31.17
CA VAL A 494 37.50 -14.80 30.75
C VAL A 494 37.01 -15.90 31.67
N SER A 495 35.83 -15.69 32.26
CA SER A 495 35.16 -16.66 33.13
C SER A 495 33.83 -17.10 32.52
N PHE A 496 33.59 -18.41 32.50
CA PHE A 496 32.31 -18.98 32.09
C PHE A 496 31.49 -19.28 33.36
N LEU A 497 30.29 -18.70 33.43
CA LEU A 497 29.35 -18.88 34.54
C LEU A 497 28.13 -19.67 34.06
N GLY A 498 27.60 -20.57 34.88
CA GLY A 498 26.56 -21.52 34.51
C GLY A 498 26.29 -22.56 35.58
N THR A 499 25.87 -23.76 35.17
CA THR A 499 25.76 -24.97 36.01
C THR A 499 26.73 -26.01 35.46
N ARG A 500 27.52 -26.67 36.32
CA ARG A 500 28.48 -27.70 35.89
C ARG A 500 27.75 -28.94 35.34
N LYS A 501 28.32 -29.50 34.27
CA LYS A 501 27.90 -30.77 33.64
C LYS A 501 28.79 -31.95 34.03
N TYR A 502 29.97 -31.66 34.56
CA TYR A 502 31.01 -32.61 34.97
C TYR A 502 31.68 -32.03 36.22
N ASP A 503 32.10 -32.88 37.15
CA ASP A 503 32.79 -32.46 38.38
C ASP A 503 34.12 -31.76 38.10
N GLU A 504 34.90 -32.30 37.15
CA GLU A 504 36.24 -31.83 36.84
C GLU A 504 36.56 -31.97 35.35
N ILE A 505 37.26 -30.99 34.79
CA ILE A 505 37.85 -31.09 33.45
C ILE A 505 39.33 -30.78 33.54
N THR A 506 40.16 -31.72 33.11
CA THR A 506 41.62 -31.62 33.17
C THR A 506 42.24 -31.67 31.79
N SER A 507 43.50 -31.23 31.71
CA SER A 507 44.26 -31.12 30.48
C SER A 507 45.57 -31.88 30.63
N VAL A 508 45.83 -32.86 29.77
CA VAL A 508 47.10 -33.60 29.76
C VAL A 508 47.80 -33.35 28.43
N LYS A 509 48.96 -32.70 28.47
CA LYS A 509 49.78 -32.40 27.28
C LYS A 509 50.73 -33.56 26.98
N GLY A 510 50.78 -33.98 25.72
CA GLY A 510 51.79 -34.92 25.22
C GLY A 510 53.19 -34.31 25.07
N PRO A 511 54.18 -35.12 24.67
CA PRO A 511 55.46 -34.61 24.20
C PRO A 511 55.28 -33.80 22.91
N ARG A 512 56.24 -32.91 22.62
CA ARG A 512 56.38 -32.34 21.28
C ARG A 512 56.91 -33.42 20.33
N THR A 513 56.42 -33.45 19.11
CA THR A 513 56.80 -34.40 18.05
C THR A 513 57.05 -33.66 16.74
N GLN A 514 57.67 -34.30 15.74
CA GLN A 514 58.00 -33.68 14.44
C GLN A 514 58.73 -32.31 14.57
N VAL A 515 59.65 -32.19 15.52
CA VAL A 515 60.32 -30.90 15.80
C VAL A 515 61.17 -30.46 14.61
N LYS A 516 60.89 -29.28 14.05
CA LYS A 516 61.63 -28.65 12.95
C LYS A 516 62.29 -27.35 13.42
N GLN A 517 63.58 -27.22 13.17
CA GLN A 517 64.32 -25.98 13.48
C GLN A 517 63.94 -24.83 12.52
N PRO A 518 63.99 -23.57 12.99
CA PRO A 518 63.76 -22.41 12.15
C PRO A 518 64.95 -22.09 11.24
N GLU A 519 64.65 -21.37 10.16
CA GLU A 519 65.61 -20.81 9.21
C GLU A 519 65.77 -19.30 9.47
N THR A 520 66.90 -18.71 9.10
CA THR A 520 67.10 -17.25 9.10
C THR A 520 66.80 -16.69 7.70
N LYS A 521 66.02 -15.60 7.64
CA LYS A 521 65.72 -14.87 6.40
C LYS A 521 66.04 -13.39 6.59
N VAL A 522 66.61 -12.78 5.56
CA VAL A 522 66.84 -11.35 5.48
C VAL A 522 65.72 -10.71 4.66
N SER A 523 65.23 -9.55 5.10
CA SER A 523 64.25 -8.74 4.38
C SER A 523 64.69 -7.28 4.35
N THR A 524 64.54 -6.65 3.19
CA THR A 524 64.80 -5.21 2.97
C THR A 524 63.49 -4.45 2.70
N ASP A 525 62.36 -4.99 3.14
CA ASP A 525 61.05 -4.34 3.02
C ASP A 525 60.92 -3.20 4.04
N GLU A 526 60.47 -2.01 3.63
CA GLU A 526 60.23 -0.87 4.53
C GLU A 526 59.24 -1.17 5.67
N GLN A 527 58.36 -2.17 5.47
CA GLN A 527 57.39 -2.64 6.46
C GLN A 527 57.88 -3.84 7.28
N CYS A 528 59.14 -4.25 7.11
CA CYS A 528 59.73 -5.39 7.83
C CYS A 528 59.58 -5.25 9.35
N VAL A 529 59.10 -6.34 9.98
CA VAL A 529 59.03 -6.46 11.44
C VAL A 529 59.99 -7.57 11.86
N PRO A 530 60.98 -7.29 12.74
CA PRO A 530 61.95 -8.30 13.15
C PRO A 530 61.25 -9.42 13.93
N GLN A 531 61.66 -10.65 13.68
CA GLN A 531 61.05 -11.86 14.24
C GLN A 531 62.14 -12.77 14.79
N THR A 532 61.99 -13.22 16.04
CA THR A 532 62.93 -14.14 16.68
C THR A 532 62.67 -15.60 16.31
N PRO A 533 63.70 -16.44 16.19
CA PRO A 533 63.53 -17.85 15.84
C PRO A 533 62.80 -18.64 16.94
N LEU A 534 62.00 -19.64 16.54
CA LEU A 534 61.46 -20.69 17.42
C LEU A 534 61.17 -21.98 16.64
N GLU A 535 61.45 -23.14 17.24
CA GLU A 535 61.18 -24.44 16.62
C GLU A 535 59.68 -24.72 16.41
N GLY A 536 59.36 -25.29 15.25
CA GLY A 536 58.04 -25.84 14.93
C GLY A 536 57.91 -27.27 15.44
N PHE A 537 56.68 -27.71 15.73
CA PHE A 537 56.40 -29.04 16.27
C PHE A 537 54.91 -29.38 16.20
N ASP A 538 54.62 -30.68 16.26
CA ASP A 538 53.30 -31.22 16.56
C ASP A 538 53.14 -31.44 18.07
N VAL A 539 51.95 -31.14 18.61
CA VAL A 539 51.55 -31.48 19.98
C VAL A 539 50.12 -32.01 20.01
N THR A 540 49.86 -32.95 20.91
CA THR A 540 48.50 -33.39 21.25
C THR A 540 48.19 -33.06 22.72
N VAL A 541 47.01 -32.51 22.97
CA VAL A 541 46.49 -32.21 24.31
C VAL A 541 45.18 -32.95 24.52
N GLU A 542 45.13 -33.79 25.54
CA GLU A 542 43.94 -34.53 25.93
C GLU A 542 43.08 -33.69 26.89
N ARG A 543 41.84 -33.38 26.50
CA ARG A 543 40.80 -32.88 27.40
C ARG A 543 40.10 -34.06 28.06
N ILE A 544 40.23 -34.18 29.37
CA ILE A 544 39.70 -35.31 30.15
C ILE A 544 38.57 -34.80 31.03
N PHE A 545 37.40 -35.43 30.94
CA PHE A 545 36.20 -35.10 31.70
C PHE A 545 36.00 -36.14 32.80
N ARG A 546 35.78 -35.71 34.03
CA ARG A 546 35.42 -36.57 35.15
C ARG A 546 34.06 -36.24 35.74
N ASP A 547 33.33 -37.28 36.09
CA ASP A 547 32.01 -37.24 36.70
C ASP A 547 31.93 -38.38 37.74
N GLU A 548 31.47 -38.09 38.94
CA GLU A 548 31.58 -38.95 40.13
C GLU A 548 33.02 -39.48 40.35
N GLY A 549 34.02 -38.65 40.03
CA GLY A 549 35.45 -39.02 40.09
C GLY A 549 35.94 -40.03 39.03
N ARG A 550 35.08 -40.48 38.10
CA ARG A 550 35.45 -41.41 37.01
C ARG A 550 35.69 -40.65 35.72
N GLU A 551 36.65 -41.09 34.90
CA GLU A 551 36.80 -40.57 33.54
C GLU A 551 35.62 -41.03 32.66
N VAL A 552 34.80 -40.09 32.20
CA VAL A 552 33.62 -40.35 31.36
C VAL A 552 33.84 -40.00 29.89
N LYS A 553 34.82 -39.15 29.59
CA LYS A 553 35.14 -38.72 28.23
C LYS A 553 36.59 -38.24 28.12
N ARG A 554 37.18 -38.45 26.94
CA ARG A 554 38.49 -37.96 26.55
C ARG A 554 38.42 -37.41 25.13
N GLU A 555 39.02 -36.25 24.87
CA GLU A 555 39.05 -35.61 23.56
C GLU A 555 40.47 -35.13 23.21
N PRO A 556 41.09 -35.63 22.12
CA PRO A 556 42.39 -35.17 21.67
C PRO A 556 42.29 -33.89 20.85
N PHE A 557 43.01 -32.85 21.26
CA PHE A 557 43.27 -31.64 20.49
C PHE A 557 44.67 -31.76 19.88
N ARG A 558 44.75 -31.80 18.54
CA ARG A 558 46.02 -31.90 17.81
C ARG A 558 46.33 -30.55 17.18
N THR A 559 47.56 -30.08 17.35
CA THR A 559 48.02 -28.81 16.78
C THR A 559 49.38 -29.03 16.12
N HIS A 560 49.50 -28.57 14.89
CA HIS A 560 50.75 -28.44 14.16
C HIS A 560 51.20 -26.98 14.24
N TYR A 561 52.47 -26.76 14.55
CA TYR A 561 53.12 -25.45 14.49
C TYR A 561 54.28 -25.49 13.50
N ALA A 562 54.23 -24.62 12.51
CA ALA A 562 55.37 -24.30 11.66
C ALA A 562 56.49 -23.65 12.51
N PRO A 563 57.77 -23.80 12.12
CA PRO A 563 58.85 -23.07 12.77
C PRO A 563 58.72 -21.57 12.51
N ARG A 564 58.86 -20.77 13.57
CA ARG A 564 58.94 -19.32 13.44
C ARG A 564 60.35 -18.97 12.99
N ASN A 565 60.50 -18.66 11.71
CA ASN A 565 61.79 -18.27 11.14
C ASN A 565 62.28 -16.95 11.74
N GLU A 566 63.60 -16.80 11.85
CA GLU A 566 64.21 -15.52 12.18
C GLU A 566 64.06 -14.58 10.98
N ILE A 567 63.54 -13.37 11.19
CA ILE A 567 63.48 -12.31 10.19
C ILE A 567 64.41 -11.18 10.65
N VAL A 568 65.50 -10.99 9.91
CA VAL A 568 66.41 -9.86 10.06
C VAL A 568 65.99 -8.78 9.07
N CYS A 569 65.66 -7.58 9.57
CA CYS A 569 65.39 -6.42 8.74
C CYS A 569 66.70 -5.68 8.47
N GLU A 570 67.10 -5.59 7.20
CA GLU A 570 68.26 -4.80 6.76
C GLU A 570 67.77 -3.53 6.06
N GLU A 571 68.41 -2.40 6.33
CA GLU A 571 68.17 -1.17 5.58
C GLU A 571 68.72 -1.34 4.16
N THR A 572 67.91 -0.98 3.15
CA THR A 572 68.35 -0.96 1.75
C THR A 572 69.56 -0.02 1.64
N PRO A 573 70.71 -0.47 1.09
CA PRO A 573 71.85 0.43 0.90
C PRO A 573 71.44 1.59 -0.01
N ASP A 574 71.64 2.84 0.45
CA ASP A 574 71.42 4.03 -0.38
C ASP A 574 72.22 3.90 -1.70
N GLU A 575 71.52 3.95 -2.85
CA GLU A 575 72.17 4.05 -4.16
C GLU A 575 72.83 5.44 -4.29
N LEU A 576 74.16 5.47 -4.11
CA LEU A 576 75.04 6.65 -4.18
C LEU A 576 75.24 7.20 -5.60
#